data_AF-A0A2N7F6C9-F1
#
_entry.id   AF-A0A2N7F6C9-F1
#
_cell.length_a   1.000
_cell.length_b   1.000
_cell.length_c   1.000
_cell.angle_alpha   90.00
_cell.angle_beta   90.00
_cell.angle_gamma   90.00
#
_symmetry.space_group_name_H-M   'P 1'
#
loop_
_entity.id
_entity.type
_entity.pdbx_description
1 polymer ?
#
loop_
_entity_poly.entity_id
_entity_poly.type
_entity_poly.pdbx_seq_one_letter_code
_entity_poly.pdbx_strand_id
1 'polypeptide(L)'
;MFEPIEFEMEPLQLVVSLPGLDSVSNGRFIPLDSLSVSSLSGTVFDGLFASGLSPEQSQELAQFCEDQNTEFFIFENPSNSLAVIRDVVINLVDKLFSDEMLNNIDFADLRTLNQYSDYLFAFNNKRSALDFMDSQQLGVITGGIHLAHGHTNSSEYETTNKELLKYISNNGFLCASYHSFGRSECTVLVGVRK
;
A
#
# COMPACT_ATOMS: atom_id res chain seq x y z
N MET A 1 -28.25 -6.55 -33.07
CA MET A 1 -27.26 -5.49 -32.80
C MET A 1 -27.20 -5.38 -31.30
N PHE A 2 -26.12 -5.84 -30.67
CA PHE A 2 -25.95 -5.70 -29.23
C PHE A 2 -25.35 -4.32 -28.99
N GLU A 3 -26.09 -3.45 -28.31
CA GLU A 3 -25.52 -2.22 -27.77
C GLU A 3 -24.61 -2.62 -26.60
N PRO A 4 -23.33 -2.20 -26.60
CA PRO A 4 -22.48 -2.42 -25.45
C PRO A 4 -23.06 -1.64 -24.28
N ILE A 5 -23.25 -2.33 -23.14
CA ILE A 5 -23.54 -1.65 -21.89
C ILE A 5 -22.23 -0.99 -21.47
N GLU A 6 -22.13 0.33 -21.66
CA GLU A 6 -21.11 1.14 -21.01
C GLU A 6 -21.41 1.15 -19.52
N PHE A 7 -20.91 0.14 -18.80
CA PHE A 7 -20.78 0.26 -17.36
C PHE A 7 -19.65 1.25 -17.12
N GLU A 8 -19.99 2.52 -16.88
CA GLU A 8 -19.06 3.45 -16.23
C GLU A 8 -18.78 2.87 -14.83
N MET A 9 -17.68 2.15 -14.70
CA MET A 9 -17.17 1.78 -13.39
C MET A 9 -16.79 3.08 -12.67
N GLU A 10 -17.32 3.28 -11.47
CA GLU A 10 -16.93 4.43 -10.66
C GLU A 10 -15.41 4.40 -10.42
N PRO A 11 -14.71 5.53 -10.60
CA PRO A 11 -13.26 5.58 -10.43
C PRO A 11 -12.90 5.37 -8.97
N LEU A 12 -11.82 4.61 -8.71
CA LEU A 12 -11.26 4.37 -7.38
C LEU A 12 -11.13 5.69 -6.60
N GLN A 13 -11.66 5.70 -5.37
CA GLN A 13 -11.60 6.84 -4.46
C GLN A 13 -10.74 6.47 -3.25
N LEU A 14 -9.55 7.05 -3.13
CA LEU A 14 -8.67 6.85 -1.97
C LEU A 14 -8.54 8.10 -1.13
N VAL A 15 -8.52 7.92 0.19
CA VAL A 15 -8.12 8.96 1.14
C VAL A 15 -6.71 8.64 1.64
N VAL A 16 -5.83 9.64 1.64
CA VAL A 16 -4.45 9.51 2.13
C VAL A 16 -4.24 10.49 3.28
N SER A 17 -3.75 9.97 4.41
CA SER A 17 -3.43 10.77 5.58
C SER A 17 -2.12 10.32 6.21
N LEU A 18 -1.04 11.03 5.87
CA LEU A 18 0.31 10.72 6.35
C LEU A 18 0.89 11.92 7.12
N PRO A 19 1.68 11.70 8.18
CA PRO A 19 2.32 12.79 8.90
C PRO A 19 3.25 13.56 7.97
N GLY A 20 3.24 14.90 8.03
CA GLY A 20 4.14 15.83 7.31
C GLY A 20 4.13 15.71 5.78
N LEU A 21 3.01 15.27 5.23
CA LEU A 21 2.66 15.42 3.82
C LEU A 21 1.75 16.66 3.67
N ASP A 22 1.86 17.40 2.57
CA ASP A 22 1.04 18.59 2.31
C ASP A 22 -0.06 18.34 1.27
N SER A 23 0.17 17.41 0.34
CA SER A 23 -0.77 17.03 -0.72
C SER A 23 -0.38 15.70 -1.38
N VAL A 24 -1.30 15.16 -2.18
CA VAL A 24 -1.09 14.02 -3.08
C VAL A 24 -1.51 14.40 -4.50
N SER A 25 -0.88 13.79 -5.50
CA SER A 25 -1.26 13.98 -6.90
C SER A 25 -2.52 13.19 -7.27
N ASN A 26 -2.73 12.03 -6.64
CA ASN A 26 -3.86 11.14 -6.86
C ASN A 26 -4.54 10.79 -5.53
N GLY A 27 -5.87 10.68 -5.55
CA GLY A 27 -6.69 10.53 -4.33
C GLY A 27 -6.92 11.85 -3.58
N ARG A 28 -7.58 11.75 -2.42
CA ARG A 28 -7.92 12.87 -1.54
C ARG A 28 -6.98 12.90 -0.35
N PHE A 29 -6.25 14.00 -0.18
CA PHE A 29 -5.42 14.21 1.01
C PHE A 29 -6.24 14.78 2.18
N ILE A 30 -6.04 14.23 3.38
CA ILE A 30 -6.50 14.80 4.65
C ILE A 30 -5.29 14.88 5.59
N PRO A 31 -4.93 16.08 6.10
CA PRO A 31 -3.87 16.20 7.10
C PRO A 31 -4.16 15.34 8.32
N LEU A 32 -3.12 14.69 8.86
CA LEU A 32 -3.26 13.75 9.99
C LEU A 32 -3.94 14.40 11.20
N ASP A 33 -3.56 15.64 11.54
CA ASP A 33 -4.15 16.38 12.66
C ASP A 33 -5.64 16.72 12.46
N SER A 34 -6.14 16.62 11.23
CA SER A 34 -7.53 16.85 10.84
C SER A 34 -8.27 15.54 10.54
N LEU A 35 -7.60 14.38 10.61
CA LEU A 35 -8.20 13.09 10.34
C LEU A 35 -9.04 12.66 11.54
N SER A 36 -10.34 12.48 11.32
CA SER A 36 -11.31 12.01 12.30
C SER A 36 -12.51 11.40 11.59
N VAL A 37 -13.35 10.67 12.31
CA VAL A 37 -14.63 10.18 11.77
C VAL A 37 -15.48 11.31 11.21
N SER A 38 -15.46 12.48 11.87
CA SER A 38 -16.21 13.65 11.43
C SER A 38 -15.72 14.22 10.09
N SER A 39 -14.42 14.18 9.81
CA SER A 39 -13.86 14.68 8.55
C SER A 39 -14.04 13.71 7.38
N LEU A 40 -14.29 12.43 7.67
CA LEU A 40 -14.63 11.39 6.69
C LEU A 40 -16.13 11.26 6.47
N SER A 41 -16.96 11.68 7.43
CA SER A 41 -18.42 11.59 7.35
C SER A 41 -18.96 12.29 6.10
N GLY A 42 -19.79 11.58 5.33
CA GLY A 42 -20.35 12.09 4.07
C GLY A 42 -19.39 12.06 2.88
N THR A 43 -18.19 11.50 3.04
CA THR A 43 -17.27 11.21 1.93
C THR A 43 -17.43 9.75 1.52
N VAL A 44 -17.58 9.50 0.22
CA VAL A 44 -17.52 8.15 -0.36
C VAL A 44 -16.07 7.86 -0.77
N PHE A 45 -15.50 6.78 -0.27
CA PHE A 45 -14.15 6.33 -0.61
C PHE A 45 -14.04 4.80 -0.48
N ASP A 46 -13.14 4.20 -1.25
CA ASP A 46 -12.89 2.75 -1.24
C ASP A 46 -11.84 2.34 -0.21
N GLY A 47 -10.89 3.24 0.08
CA GLY A 47 -9.80 2.98 1.03
C GLY A 47 -9.23 4.22 1.70
N LEU A 48 -8.81 4.05 2.95
CA LEU A 48 -8.08 5.03 3.75
C LEU A 48 -6.66 4.54 4.02
N PHE A 49 -5.66 5.26 3.51
CA PHE A 49 -4.25 4.98 3.71
C PHE A 49 -3.70 5.91 4.78
N ALA A 50 -3.26 5.35 5.90
CA ALA A 50 -2.82 6.13 7.05
C ALA A 50 -1.51 5.62 7.67
N SER A 51 -0.85 6.48 8.43
CA SER A 51 0.32 6.15 9.26
C SER A 51 0.41 7.13 10.43
N GLY A 52 1.06 6.71 11.52
CA GLY A 52 1.37 7.58 12.65
C GLY A 52 0.16 7.99 13.49
N LEU A 53 -0.91 7.19 13.47
CA LEU A 53 -2.10 7.39 14.28
C LEU A 53 -1.83 7.02 15.75
N SER A 54 -2.52 7.70 16.67
CA SER A 54 -2.59 7.19 18.05
C SER A 54 -3.41 5.89 18.10
N PRO A 55 -3.24 5.03 19.13
CA PRO A 55 -4.05 3.83 19.30
C PRO A 55 -5.55 4.13 19.32
N GLU A 56 -5.95 5.21 19.99
CA GLU A 56 -7.35 5.64 20.08
C GLU A 56 -7.90 6.07 18.70
N GLN A 57 -7.14 6.89 17.97
CA GLN A 57 -7.51 7.30 16.61
C GLN A 57 -7.60 6.11 15.65
N SER A 58 -6.64 5.18 15.75
CA SER A 58 -6.61 3.97 14.93
C SER A 58 -7.84 3.10 15.17
N GLN A 59 -8.22 2.90 16.44
CA GLN A 59 -9.40 2.10 16.79
C GLN A 59 -10.70 2.77 16.31
N GLU A 60 -10.84 4.08 16.50
CA GLU A 60 -12.03 4.82 16.07
C GLU A 60 -12.20 4.77 14.54
N LEU A 61 -11.12 4.99 13.79
CA LEU A 61 -11.12 4.95 12.33
C LEU A 61 -11.33 3.53 11.78
N ALA A 62 -10.77 2.51 12.44
CA ALA A 62 -10.99 1.12 12.05
C ALA A 62 -12.48 0.74 12.15
N GLN A 63 -13.14 1.08 13.27
CA GLN A 63 -14.57 0.83 13.43
C GLN A 63 -15.40 1.59 12.37
N PHE A 64 -15.06 2.86 12.13
CA PHE A 64 -15.76 3.65 11.11
C PHE A 64 -15.61 3.06 9.70
N CYS A 65 -14.41 2.62 9.31
CA CYS A 65 -14.19 2.03 7.99
C CYS A 65 -14.93 0.68 7.86
N GLU A 66 -14.95 -0.14 8.91
CA GLU A 66 -15.74 -1.36 8.95
C GLU A 66 -17.24 -1.09 8.76
N ASP A 67 -17.79 -0.10 9.50
CA ASP A 67 -19.21 0.29 9.41
C ASP A 67 -19.58 0.84 8.02
N GLN A 68 -18.64 1.46 7.31
CA GLN A 68 -18.82 1.98 5.95
C GLN A 68 -18.43 0.98 4.86
N ASN A 69 -17.95 -0.22 5.22
CA ASN A 69 -17.41 -1.21 4.30
C ASN A 69 -16.30 -0.64 3.38
N THR A 70 -15.41 0.16 3.96
CA THR A 70 -14.23 0.73 3.31
C THR A 70 -12.96 0.09 3.86
N GLU A 71 -11.92 0.00 3.04
CA GLU A 71 -10.66 -0.62 3.47
C GLU A 71 -9.81 0.35 4.27
N PHE A 72 -9.29 -0.08 5.42
CA PHE A 72 -8.40 0.72 6.24
C PHE A 72 -6.99 0.12 6.26
N PHE A 73 -6.02 0.90 5.77
CA PHE A 73 -4.63 0.50 5.67
C PHE A 73 -3.78 1.34 6.61
N ILE A 74 -3.07 0.69 7.53
CA ILE A 74 -2.08 1.32 8.39
C ILE A 74 -0.69 0.87 7.95
N PHE A 75 0.08 1.82 7.45
CA PHE A 75 1.44 1.58 6.98
C PHE A 75 2.45 1.89 8.07
N GLU A 76 3.37 0.96 8.31
CA GLU A 76 4.45 1.11 9.27
C GLU A 76 5.82 0.96 8.59
N ASN A 77 6.88 1.40 9.25
CA ASN A 77 8.24 1.09 8.87
C ASN A 77 8.99 0.65 10.13
N PRO A 78 9.80 -0.42 10.11
CA PRO A 78 10.46 -0.91 11.32
C PRO A 78 11.36 0.13 12.02
N SER A 79 11.89 1.09 11.26
CA SER A 79 12.71 2.20 11.78
C SER A 79 11.90 3.47 12.06
N ASN A 80 10.57 3.40 11.99
CA ASN A 80 9.64 4.53 12.09
C ASN A 80 9.96 5.69 11.12
N SER A 81 10.54 5.37 9.96
CA SER A 81 10.92 6.39 8.98
C SER A 81 9.70 6.89 8.19
N LEU A 82 9.21 8.07 8.54
CA LEU A 82 8.08 8.72 7.87
C LEU A 82 8.35 8.98 6.38
N ALA A 83 9.59 9.30 6.01
CA ALA A 83 9.96 9.51 4.62
C ALA A 83 9.79 8.22 3.79
N VAL A 84 10.18 7.07 4.35
CA VAL A 84 10.03 5.77 3.68
C VAL A 84 8.54 5.43 3.49
N ILE A 85 7.72 5.63 4.52
CA ILE A 85 6.28 5.38 4.45
C ILE A 85 5.63 6.27 3.38
N ARG A 86 5.98 7.56 3.35
CA ARG A 86 5.48 8.50 2.32
C ARG A 86 5.85 8.08 0.92
N ASP A 87 7.11 7.72 0.68
CA ASP A 87 7.55 7.25 -0.63
C ASP A 87 6.71 6.05 -1.08
N VAL A 88 6.57 5.05 -0.22
CA VAL A 88 5.84 3.81 -0.52
C VAL A 88 4.37 4.08 -0.78
N VAL A 89 3.69 4.79 0.11
CA VAL A 89 2.25 5.09 -0.04
C VAL A 89 2.00 5.88 -1.31
N ILE A 90 2.83 6.88 -1.61
CA ILE A 90 2.60 7.70 -2.80
C ILE A 90 2.89 6.92 -4.08
N ASN A 91 3.94 6.10 -4.11
CA ASN A 91 4.19 5.21 -5.25
C ASN A 91 3.04 4.20 -5.48
N LEU A 92 2.46 3.66 -4.40
CA LEU A 92 1.30 2.76 -4.51
C LEU A 92 0.08 3.48 -5.05
N VAL A 93 -0.25 4.65 -4.50
CA VAL A 93 -1.38 5.46 -4.93
C VAL A 93 -1.19 5.89 -6.39
N ASP A 94 -0.03 6.46 -6.74
CA ASP A 94 0.25 6.85 -8.13
C ASP A 94 0.18 5.65 -9.08
N LYS A 95 0.63 4.47 -8.65
CA LYS A 95 0.51 3.25 -9.44
C LYS A 95 -0.93 2.80 -9.65
N LEU A 96 -1.77 2.80 -8.62
CA LEU A 96 -3.19 2.40 -8.70
C LEU A 96 -4.00 3.28 -9.64
N PHE A 97 -3.64 4.56 -9.76
CA PHE A 97 -4.29 5.52 -10.65
C PHE A 97 -3.64 5.62 -12.04
N SER A 98 -2.60 4.82 -12.29
CA SER A 98 -1.89 4.81 -13.57
C SER A 98 -2.31 3.64 -14.45
N ASP A 99 -2.33 3.87 -15.76
CA ASP A 99 -2.49 2.82 -16.77
C ASP A 99 -1.14 2.17 -17.19
N GLU A 100 -0.13 2.26 -16.33
CA GLU A 100 1.24 1.85 -16.66
C GLU A 100 1.42 0.33 -16.64
N MET A 101 1.78 -0.27 -17.78
CA MET A 101 2.24 -1.67 -17.85
C MET A 101 3.72 -1.80 -17.44
N LEU A 102 4.23 -2.93 -16.95
CA LEU A 102 3.63 -4.27 -16.80
C LEU A 102 2.85 -4.46 -15.49
N ASN A 103 1.84 -5.34 -15.54
CA ASN A 103 0.97 -5.79 -14.44
C ASN A 103 0.45 -4.66 -13.56
N ASN A 104 -0.74 -4.14 -13.87
CA ASN A 104 -1.42 -3.19 -13.00
C ASN A 104 -1.78 -3.91 -11.69
N ILE A 105 -1.00 -3.68 -10.64
CA ILE A 105 -1.48 -3.94 -9.28
C ILE A 105 -2.75 -3.16 -9.13
N ASP A 106 -3.79 -3.86 -8.70
CA ASP A 106 -5.08 -3.25 -8.46
C ASP A 106 -5.33 -3.08 -6.95
N PHE A 107 -6.45 -2.43 -6.64
CA PHE A 107 -6.82 -2.22 -5.25
C PHE A 107 -7.20 -3.53 -4.55
N ALA A 108 -7.63 -4.56 -5.29
CA ALA A 108 -7.98 -5.86 -4.73
C ALA A 108 -6.73 -6.63 -4.26
N ASP A 109 -5.59 -6.47 -4.93
CA ASP A 109 -4.30 -7.02 -4.48
C ASP A 109 -3.91 -6.46 -3.10
N LEU A 110 -4.02 -5.14 -2.94
CA LEU A 110 -3.76 -4.45 -1.67
C LEU A 110 -4.73 -4.89 -0.58
N ARG A 111 -6.03 -4.90 -0.88
CA ARG A 111 -7.08 -5.39 0.03
C ARG A 111 -6.77 -6.80 0.50
N THR A 112 -6.42 -7.69 -0.43
CA THR A 112 -6.08 -9.09 -0.13
C THR A 112 -4.90 -9.13 0.83
N LEU A 113 -3.83 -8.37 0.55
CA LEU A 113 -2.66 -8.32 1.44
C LEU A 113 -3.04 -7.84 2.85
N ASN A 114 -3.85 -6.79 2.95
CA ASN A 114 -4.31 -6.22 4.22
C ASN A 114 -5.14 -7.22 5.02
N GLN A 115 -6.10 -7.90 4.39
CA GLN A 115 -6.97 -8.87 5.07
C GLN A 115 -6.24 -10.10 5.62
N TYR A 116 -5.12 -10.49 4.99
CA TYR A 116 -4.32 -11.62 5.45
C TYR A 116 -3.18 -11.22 6.41
N SER A 117 -3.07 -9.94 6.79
CA SER A 117 -1.95 -9.42 7.59
C SER A 117 -2.43 -8.67 8.82
N ASP A 118 -1.68 -8.78 9.92
CA ASP A 118 -1.87 -7.92 11.09
C ASP A 118 -1.08 -6.61 10.96
N TYR A 119 -0.01 -6.63 10.14
CA TYR A 119 0.88 -5.48 9.92
C TYR A 119 1.23 -5.34 8.44
N LEU A 120 1.35 -4.09 7.99
CA LEU A 120 1.86 -3.72 6.68
C LEU A 120 3.14 -2.89 6.83
N PHE A 121 4.28 -3.48 6.48
CA PHE A 121 5.59 -2.82 6.56
C PHE A 121 6.06 -2.29 5.20
N ALA A 122 6.36 -0.99 5.16
CA ALA A 122 6.77 -0.23 3.99
C ALA A 122 8.29 -0.07 3.91
N PHE A 123 8.85 -0.32 2.73
CA PHE A 123 10.27 -0.14 2.41
C PHE A 123 10.43 0.51 1.04
N ASN A 124 11.33 1.48 0.94
CA ASN A 124 11.64 2.18 -0.32
C ASN A 124 12.98 1.74 -0.96
N ASN A 125 13.55 0.64 -0.45
CA ASN A 125 14.74 -0.02 -0.96
C ASN A 125 14.69 -1.52 -0.63
N LYS A 126 15.20 -2.36 -1.54
CA LYS A 126 15.10 -3.82 -1.43
C LYS A 126 15.91 -4.39 -0.27
N ARG A 127 17.07 -3.80 0.03
CA ARG A 127 17.98 -4.29 1.06
C ARG A 127 17.32 -4.26 2.43
N SER A 128 16.73 -3.13 2.81
CA SER A 128 16.02 -3.00 4.08
C SER A 128 14.82 -3.94 4.19
N ALA A 129 14.10 -4.19 3.08
CA ALA A 129 13.01 -5.16 3.08
C ALA A 129 13.52 -6.58 3.34
N LEU A 130 14.56 -7.02 2.62
CA LEU A 130 15.14 -8.36 2.78
C LEU A 130 15.75 -8.55 4.18
N ASP A 131 16.48 -7.56 4.68
CA ASP A 131 17.08 -7.58 6.03
C ASP A 131 15.97 -7.70 7.10
N PHE A 132 14.84 -7.01 6.93
CA PHE A 132 13.69 -7.14 7.82
C PHE A 132 13.04 -8.53 7.71
N MET A 133 12.77 -9.01 6.50
CA MET A 133 12.12 -10.31 6.28
C MET A 133 12.94 -11.49 6.85
N ASP A 134 14.26 -11.39 6.81
CA ASP A 134 15.18 -12.39 7.37
C ASP A 134 15.25 -12.35 8.91
N SER A 135 15.22 -11.15 9.50
CA SER A 135 15.50 -10.96 10.93
C SER A 135 14.27 -10.79 11.83
N GLN A 136 13.11 -10.45 11.26
CA GLN A 136 11.90 -10.20 12.04
C GLN A 136 11.42 -11.47 12.77
N GLN A 137 10.89 -11.27 13.98
CA GLN A 137 10.30 -12.32 14.82
C GLN A 137 8.85 -12.00 15.18
N LEU A 138 8.21 -11.16 14.38
CA LEU A 138 6.85 -10.69 14.58
C LEU A 138 5.83 -11.71 14.11
N GLY A 139 6.15 -12.55 13.12
CA GLY A 139 5.24 -13.57 12.64
C GLY A 139 5.62 -14.14 11.28
N VAL A 140 4.62 -14.65 10.57
CA VAL A 140 4.77 -15.20 9.23
C VAL A 140 4.51 -14.13 8.18
N ILE A 141 5.38 -14.06 7.18
CA ILE A 141 5.18 -13.17 6.03
C ILE A 141 4.10 -13.78 5.13
N THR A 142 2.97 -13.09 5.00
CA THR A 142 1.77 -13.56 4.30
C THR A 142 1.75 -13.12 2.84
N GLY A 143 2.50 -12.10 2.48
CA GLY A 143 2.67 -11.68 1.10
C GLY A 143 3.40 -10.36 0.98
N GLY A 144 3.40 -9.81 -0.22
CA GLY A 144 3.90 -8.47 -0.44
C GLY A 144 3.58 -7.90 -1.80
N ILE A 145 3.91 -6.62 -1.94
CA ILE A 145 3.88 -5.88 -3.19
C ILE A 145 5.28 -5.38 -3.49
N HIS A 146 5.73 -5.50 -4.73
CA HIS A 146 6.98 -4.93 -5.20
C HIS A 146 6.74 -4.07 -6.45
N LEU A 147 7.07 -2.78 -6.38
CA LEU A 147 7.18 -1.90 -7.54
C LEU A 147 8.65 -1.63 -7.83
N ALA A 148 9.12 -2.08 -8.99
CA ALA A 148 10.39 -1.60 -9.53
C ALA A 148 10.21 -0.22 -10.17
N HIS A 149 11.25 0.60 -10.13
CA HIS A 149 11.19 1.99 -10.61
C HIS A 149 12.12 2.24 -11.81
N GLY A 150 12.04 3.44 -12.39
CA GLY A 150 12.64 3.91 -13.65
C GLY A 150 13.94 3.27 -14.18
N HIS A 151 14.90 2.95 -13.30
CA HIS A 151 16.23 2.48 -13.69
C HIS A 151 16.43 0.97 -13.50
N THR A 152 15.44 0.26 -12.96
CA THR A 152 15.52 -1.18 -12.70
C THR A 152 15.47 -1.95 -14.02
N ASN A 153 16.51 -2.75 -14.28
CA ASN A 153 16.52 -3.64 -15.44
C ASN A 153 15.79 -4.96 -15.16
N SER A 154 15.46 -5.72 -16.21
CA SER A 154 14.71 -6.98 -16.09
C SER A 154 15.39 -8.02 -15.19
N SER A 155 16.73 -8.12 -15.23
CA SER A 155 17.48 -9.08 -14.43
C SER A 155 17.39 -8.74 -12.93
N GLU A 156 17.51 -7.46 -12.60
CA GLU A 156 17.37 -6.96 -11.23
C GLU A 156 15.93 -7.12 -10.72
N TYR A 157 14.93 -6.83 -11.55
CA TYR A 157 13.53 -7.05 -11.24
C TYR A 157 13.24 -8.51 -10.87
N GLU A 158 13.67 -9.45 -11.73
CA GLU A 158 13.48 -10.89 -11.49
C GLU A 158 14.24 -11.38 -10.26
N THR A 159 15.48 -10.90 -10.07
CA THR A 159 16.31 -11.29 -8.94
C THR A 159 15.66 -10.86 -7.63
N THR A 160 15.22 -9.60 -7.57
CA THR A 160 14.55 -9.05 -6.38
C THR A 160 13.26 -9.81 -6.07
N ASN A 161 12.43 -10.09 -7.08
CA ASN A 161 11.20 -10.89 -6.89
C ASN A 161 11.50 -12.29 -6.34
N LYS A 162 12.52 -12.98 -6.88
CA LYS A 162 12.94 -14.30 -6.41
C LYS A 162 13.47 -14.26 -4.99
N GLU A 163 14.14 -13.19 -4.58
CA GLU A 163 14.64 -13.03 -3.21
C GLU A 163 13.51 -12.79 -2.22
N LEU A 164 12.57 -11.89 -2.53
CA LEU A 164 11.39 -11.63 -1.69
C LEU A 164 10.54 -12.91 -1.51
N LEU A 165 10.29 -13.65 -2.60
CA LEU A 165 9.51 -14.89 -2.58
C LEU A 165 10.07 -15.98 -1.67
N LYS A 166 11.38 -15.98 -1.37
CA LYS A 166 11.97 -16.98 -0.46
C LYS A 166 11.47 -16.88 0.98
N TYR A 167 11.05 -15.68 1.38
CA TYR A 167 10.60 -15.39 2.75
C TYR A 167 9.07 -15.43 2.89
N ILE A 168 8.34 -15.30 1.79
CA ILE A 168 6.88 -15.34 1.78
C ILE A 168 6.44 -16.79 2.00
N SER A 169 5.43 -16.98 2.86
CA SER A 169 4.90 -18.31 3.14
C SER A 169 4.37 -19.01 1.88
N ASN A 170 4.32 -20.35 1.89
CA ASN A 170 3.84 -21.13 0.73
C ASN A 170 2.41 -20.79 0.29
N ASN A 171 1.59 -20.24 1.19
CA ASN A 171 0.22 -19.83 0.90
C ASN A 171 0.11 -18.31 0.62
N GLY A 172 1.23 -17.61 0.66
CA GLY A 172 1.31 -16.18 0.39
C GLY A 172 1.54 -15.87 -1.08
N PHE A 173 1.58 -14.59 -1.40
CA PHE A 173 1.75 -14.10 -2.77
C PHE A 173 2.66 -12.87 -2.83
N LEU A 174 3.25 -12.63 -3.99
CA LEU A 174 3.96 -11.40 -4.30
C LEU A 174 3.34 -10.78 -5.55
N CYS A 175 2.68 -9.62 -5.40
CA CYS A 175 2.23 -8.84 -6.54
C CYS A 175 3.37 -7.91 -6.96
N ALA A 176 3.97 -8.18 -8.12
CA ALA A 176 5.10 -7.41 -8.62
C ALA A 176 4.72 -6.64 -9.88
N SER A 177 5.15 -5.39 -9.96
CA SER A 177 4.84 -4.45 -11.04
C SER A 177 6.00 -3.47 -11.24
N TYR A 178 5.83 -2.60 -12.22
CA TYR A 178 6.72 -1.49 -12.51
C TYR A 178 6.01 -0.14 -12.32
N HIS A 179 6.74 0.87 -11.85
CA HIS A 179 6.28 2.26 -11.77
C HIS A 179 7.40 3.23 -12.18
N SER A 180 7.35 3.78 -13.39
CA SER A 180 8.47 4.54 -13.98
C SER A 180 8.86 5.78 -13.18
N PHE A 181 7.87 6.47 -12.59
CA PHE A 181 8.05 7.70 -11.83
C PHE A 181 8.17 7.45 -10.31
N GLY A 182 8.34 6.20 -9.91
CA GLY A 182 8.47 5.83 -8.51
C GLY A 182 9.64 6.51 -7.83
N ARG A 183 9.41 6.90 -6.58
CA ARG A 183 10.38 7.56 -5.71
C ARG A 183 11.29 6.54 -5.06
N SER A 184 12.54 6.92 -4.81
CA SER A 184 13.56 6.05 -4.21
C SER A 184 13.85 4.81 -5.06
N GLU A 185 14.57 3.83 -4.52
CA GLU A 185 15.09 2.68 -5.30
C GLU A 185 13.95 1.79 -5.84
N CYS A 186 13.01 1.43 -4.98
CA CYS A 186 11.86 0.59 -5.31
C CYS A 186 10.76 0.81 -4.25
N THR A 187 9.61 0.18 -4.42
CA THR A 187 8.57 0.10 -3.39
C THR A 187 8.42 -1.35 -3.00
N VAL A 188 8.56 -1.67 -1.72
CA VAL A 188 8.22 -2.99 -1.17
C VAL A 188 7.27 -2.79 0.00
N LEU A 189 6.09 -3.41 -0.09
CA LEU A 189 5.14 -3.52 1.01
C LEU A 189 5.08 -4.98 1.43
N VAL A 190 5.23 -5.26 2.72
CA VAL A 190 5.25 -6.63 3.26
C VAL A 190 4.12 -6.80 4.25
N GLY A 191 3.29 -7.82 4.04
CA GLY A 191 2.27 -8.26 4.99
C GLY A 191 2.84 -9.26 5.99
N VAL A 192 2.60 -9.02 7.28
CA VAL A 192 3.02 -9.93 8.36
C VAL A 192 1.80 -10.28 9.22
N ARG A 193 1.63 -11.56 9.50
CA ARG A 193 0.61 -12.10 10.42
C ARG A 193 1.27 -12.76 11.62
N LYS A 194 0.85 -12.36 12.82
CA LYS A 194 1.29 -12.90 14.11
C LYS A 194 0.85 -14.34 14.34
#